data_AF-A0A7C8DQA1-F1
#
_entry.id   AF-A0A7C8DQA1-F1
#
_cell.length_a   1.000
_cell.length_b   1.000
_cell.length_c   1.000
_cell.angle_alpha   90.00
_cell.angle_beta   90.00
_cell.angle_gamma   90.00
#
_symmetry.space_group_name_H-M   'P 1'
#
loop_
_entity.id
_entity.type
_entity.pdbx_description
1 polymer ?
#
loop_
_entity_poly.entity_id
_entity_poly.type
_entity_poly.pdbx_seq_one_letter_code
_entity_poly.pdbx_strand_id
1 'polypeptide(L)'
;MIIRKGIKKDIPQVLDLIKELAKYENSIEKVSNTVERIERNGFGQKLFDFVINFAKEKKCYGLNLQVLDWNTIEINFYKKYNMKFDNKWTNCYLEFNKS
;
A
#
# COMPACT_ATOMS: atom_id res chain seq x y z
N MET A 1 15.54 6.06 10.90
CA MET A 1 14.65 5.59 9.81
C MET A 1 14.53 6.71 8.80
N ILE A 2 15.00 6.52 7.58
CA ILE A 2 14.94 7.54 6.52
C ILE A 2 13.79 7.17 5.59
N ILE A 3 12.76 8.02 5.53
CA ILE A 3 11.63 7.84 4.62
C ILE A 3 11.93 8.64 3.35
N ARG A 4 11.90 7.98 2.20
CA ARG A 4 12.09 8.61 0.88
C ARG A 4 11.08 8.08 -0.13
N LYS A 5 10.95 8.78 -1.25
CA LYS A 5 10.19 8.30 -2.40
C LYS A 5 10.79 6.96 -2.88
N GLY A 6 9.93 5.96 -3.06
CA GLY A 6 10.29 4.69 -3.66
C GLY A 6 10.61 4.85 -5.15
N ILE A 7 11.56 4.06 -5.64
CA ILE A 7 11.98 3.98 -7.05
C ILE A 7 11.86 2.53 -7.54
N LYS A 8 11.86 2.31 -8.86
CA LYS A 8 11.78 0.95 -9.43
C LYS A 8 12.84 -0.01 -8.89
N LYS A 9 14.04 0.50 -8.55
CA LYS A 9 15.11 -0.31 -7.96
C LYS A 9 14.74 -0.91 -6.59
N ASP A 10 13.70 -0.42 -5.93
CA ASP A 10 13.22 -0.95 -4.64
C ASP A 10 12.29 -2.15 -4.82
N ILE A 11 11.79 -2.43 -6.04
CA ILE A 11 10.81 -3.49 -6.34
C ILE A 11 11.28 -4.89 -5.89
N PRO A 12 12.55 -5.30 -6.10
CA PRO A 12 13.03 -6.59 -5.62
C PRO A 12 12.91 -6.73 -4.09
N GLN A 13 13.26 -5.68 -3.34
CA GLN A 13 13.19 -5.67 -1.88
C GLN A 13 11.74 -5.72 -1.38
N VAL A 14 10.82 -5.04 -2.09
CA VAL A 14 9.38 -5.15 -1.80
C VAL A 14 8.88 -6.58 -2.04
N LEU A 15 9.30 -7.23 -3.12
CA LEU A 15 8.94 -8.62 -3.39
C LEU A 15 9.51 -9.57 -2.33
N ASP A 16 10.71 -9.31 -1.83
CA ASP A 16 11.31 -10.10 -0.76
C ASP A 16 10.54 -9.94 0.57
N LEU A 17 10.14 -8.72 0.93
CA LEU A 17 9.27 -8.49 2.09
C LEU A 17 7.93 -9.24 1.98
N ILE A 18 7.34 -9.29 0.79
CA ILE A 18 6.10 -10.05 0.54
C ILE A 18 6.34 -11.55 0.72
N LYS A 19 7.47 -12.08 0.23
CA LYS A 19 7.84 -13.48 0.43
C LYS A 19 8.10 -13.80 1.90
N GLU A 20 8.76 -12.91 2.62
CA GLU A 20 9.02 -13.06 4.06
C GLU A 20 7.70 -13.12 4.84
N LEU A 21 6.76 -12.20 4.56
CA LEU A 21 5.43 -12.21 5.16
C LEU A 21 4.67 -13.50 4.82
N ALA A 22 4.65 -13.90 3.55
CA ALA A 22 3.97 -15.13 3.13
C ALA A 22 4.58 -16.38 3.76
N LYS A 23 5.90 -16.41 3.95
CA LYS A 23 6.60 -17.48 4.67
C LYS A 23 6.20 -17.50 6.15
N TYR A 24 6.13 -16.35 6.80
CA TYR A 24 5.66 -16.23 8.18
C TYR A 24 4.20 -16.74 8.34
N GLU A 25 3.35 -16.51 7.34
CA GLU A 25 1.95 -16.95 7.31
C GLU A 25 1.73 -18.37 6.74
N ASN A 26 2.79 -19.15 6.50
CA ASN A 26 2.73 -20.48 5.87
C ASN A 26 1.92 -20.50 4.55
N SER A 27 2.05 -19.44 3.75
CA SER A 27 1.29 -19.23 2.50
C SER A 27 2.20 -18.86 1.31
N ILE A 28 3.46 -19.31 1.33
CA ILE A 28 4.49 -18.93 0.34
C ILE A 28 4.12 -19.36 -1.09
N GLU A 29 3.41 -20.48 -1.22
CA GLU A 29 2.93 -21.04 -2.48
C GLU A 29 1.91 -20.14 -3.19
N LYS A 30 1.29 -19.19 -2.47
CA LYS A 30 0.36 -18.21 -3.04
C LYS A 30 1.07 -17.02 -3.69
N VAL A 31 2.38 -16.88 -3.50
CA VAL A 31 3.16 -15.78 -4.08
C VAL A 31 3.53 -16.10 -5.53
N SER A 32 2.82 -15.49 -6.49
CA SER A 32 3.03 -15.71 -7.94
C SER A 32 3.62 -14.49 -8.69
N ASN A 33 3.95 -13.40 -8.01
CA ASN A 33 4.44 -12.18 -8.67
C ASN A 33 5.96 -12.24 -8.92
N THR A 34 6.42 -11.60 -10.00
CA THR A 34 7.84 -11.37 -10.33
C THR A 34 8.13 -9.87 -10.39
N VAL A 35 9.40 -9.48 -10.30
CA VAL A 35 9.84 -8.07 -10.39
C VAL A 35 9.28 -7.41 -11.65
N GLU A 36 9.38 -8.08 -12.80
CA GLU A 36 8.94 -7.56 -14.10
C GLU A 36 7.41 -7.39 -14.15
N ARG A 37 6.67 -8.35 -13.56
CA ARG A 37 5.20 -8.34 -13.50
C ARG A 37 4.71 -7.20 -12.59
N ILE A 38 5.44 -6.93 -11.53
CA ILE A 38 5.19 -5.83 -10.62
C ILE A 38 5.48 -4.49 -11.29
N GLU A 39 6.62 -4.37 -11.97
CA GLU A 39 7.04 -3.16 -12.67
C GLU A 39 6.09 -2.79 -13.82
N ARG A 40 5.52 -3.80 -14.52
CA ARG A 40 4.58 -3.58 -15.63
C ARG A 40 3.15 -3.30 -15.19
N ASN A 41 2.63 -4.02 -14.20
CA ASN A 41 1.20 -3.98 -13.89
C ASN A 41 0.85 -3.04 -12.74
N GLY A 42 1.85 -2.51 -12.04
CA GLY A 42 1.66 -1.75 -10.82
C GLY A 42 1.26 -2.65 -9.65
N PHE A 43 1.97 -2.55 -8.53
CA PHE A 43 1.67 -3.33 -7.33
C PHE A 43 0.35 -2.92 -6.67
N GLY A 44 -0.10 -1.69 -6.91
CA GLY A 44 -1.18 -1.05 -6.15
C GLY A 44 -2.44 -1.90 -6.08
N GLN A 45 -2.97 -2.34 -7.23
CA GLN A 45 -4.26 -3.05 -7.26
C GLN A 45 -4.22 -4.39 -6.53
N LYS A 46 -3.28 -5.27 -6.90
CA LYS A 46 -3.20 -6.61 -6.31
C LYS A 46 -2.84 -6.58 -4.82
N LEU A 47 -1.95 -5.67 -4.43
CA LEU A 47 -1.58 -5.52 -3.03
C LEU A 47 -2.78 -5.02 -2.22
N PHE A 48 -3.53 -4.06 -2.76
CA PHE A 48 -4.71 -3.53 -2.10
C PHE A 48 -5.84 -4.56 -1.99
N ASP A 49 -6.08 -5.34 -3.04
CA ASP A 49 -7.03 -6.46 -3.03
C ASP A 49 -6.66 -7.50 -1.95
N PHE A 50 -5.37 -7.82 -1.82
CA PHE A 50 -4.87 -8.71 -0.76
C PHE A 50 -5.16 -8.16 0.63
N VAL A 51 -4.85 -6.87 0.87
CA VAL A 51 -5.11 -6.21 2.17
C VAL A 51 -6.60 -6.22 2.51
N ILE A 52 -7.48 -5.96 1.53
CA ILE A 52 -8.93 -6.01 1.72
C ILE A 52 -9.38 -7.43 2.12
N ASN A 53 -8.89 -8.46 1.43
CA ASN A 53 -9.26 -9.86 1.72
C ASN A 53 -8.75 -10.29 3.10
N PHE A 54 -7.50 -9.95 3.44
CA PHE A 54 -6.94 -10.22 4.75
C PHE A 54 -7.75 -9.55 5.87
N ALA A 55 -8.13 -8.28 5.69
CA ALA A 55 -8.97 -7.56 6.66
C ALA A 55 -10.34 -8.23 6.86
N LYS A 56 -10.96 -8.76 5.79
CA LYS A 56 -12.21 -9.53 5.87
C LYS A 56 -12.02 -10.84 6.64
N GLU A 57 -10.96 -11.59 6.34
CA GLU A 57 -10.64 -12.85 7.03
C GLU A 57 -10.40 -12.63 8.53
N LYS A 58 -9.74 -11.53 8.90
CA LYS A 58 -9.51 -11.13 10.30
C LYS A 58 -10.71 -10.45 10.96
N LYS A 59 -11.85 -10.33 10.27
CA LYS A 59 -13.08 -9.68 10.76
C LYS A 59 -12.85 -8.23 11.22
N CYS A 60 -11.94 -7.52 10.54
CA CYS A 60 -11.76 -6.08 10.77
C CYS A 60 -13.01 -5.31 10.35
N TYR A 61 -13.32 -4.21 11.05
CA TYR A 61 -14.45 -3.35 10.71
C TYR A 61 -14.27 -2.65 9.36
N GLY A 62 -13.03 -2.36 8.97
CA GLY A 62 -12.70 -1.74 7.69
C GLY A 62 -11.24 -1.31 7.62
N LEU A 63 -10.90 -0.58 6.56
CA LEU A 63 -9.59 0.03 6.34
C LEU A 63 -9.74 1.56 6.45
N ASN A 64 -8.80 2.21 7.13
CA ASN A 64 -8.68 3.66 7.16
C ASN A 64 -7.33 4.06 6.57
N LEU A 65 -7.34 4.97 5.59
CA LEU A 65 -6.17 5.42 4.84
C LEU A 65 -6.24 6.93 4.67
N GLN A 66 -5.08 7.58 4.67
CA GLN A 66 -4.95 8.98 4.32
C GLN A 66 -4.27 9.09 2.96
N VAL A 67 -4.84 9.90 2.08
CA VAL A 67 -4.27 10.27 0.78
C VAL A 67 -4.22 11.79 0.69
N LEU A 68 -3.12 12.32 0.17
CA LEU A 68 -3.00 13.76 -0.08
C LEU A 68 -4.00 14.17 -1.16
N ASP A 69 -4.69 15.29 -0.93
CA ASP A 69 -5.78 15.82 -1.76
C ASP A 69 -5.38 16.09 -3.22
N TRP A 70 -4.12 16.45 -3.45
CA TRP A 70 -3.57 16.69 -4.77
C TRP A 70 -3.18 15.41 -5.54
N ASN A 71 -3.19 14.23 -4.90
CA ASN A 71 -2.81 12.98 -5.55
C ASN A 71 -3.99 12.34 -6.30
N THR A 72 -4.35 12.95 -7.43
CA THR A 72 -5.50 12.55 -8.26
C THR A 72 -5.39 11.11 -8.79
N ILE A 73 -4.18 10.60 -9.05
CA ILE A 73 -3.95 9.23 -9.52
C ILE A 73 -4.39 8.22 -8.46
N GLU A 74 -3.90 8.36 -7.22
CA GLU A 74 -4.23 7.45 -6.12
C GLU A 74 -5.67 7.63 -5.64
N ILE A 75 -6.18 8.87 -5.61
CA ILE A 75 -7.59 9.13 -5.31
C ILE A 75 -8.50 8.38 -6.30
N ASN A 76 -8.20 8.45 -7.60
CA ASN A 76 -8.96 7.72 -8.62
C ASN A 76 -8.79 6.20 -8.51
N PHE A 77 -7.65 5.73 -8.02
CA PHE A 77 -7.46 4.32 -7.68
C PHE A 77 -8.40 3.89 -6.54
N TYR A 78 -8.40 4.60 -5.40
CA TYR A 78 -9.24 4.26 -4.24
C TYR A 78 -10.74 4.42 -4.50
N LYS A 79 -11.15 5.35 -5.37
CA LYS A 79 -12.56 5.49 -5.80
C LYS A 79 -13.13 4.21 -6.42
N LYS A 80 -12.30 3.37 -7.06
CA LYS A 80 -12.73 2.08 -7.63
C LYS A 80 -13.23 1.09 -6.57
N TYR A 81 -12.82 1.29 -5.30
CA TYR A 81 -13.14 0.43 -4.17
C TYR A 81 -14.33 0.90 -3.34
N ASN A 82 -15.09 1.90 -3.81
CA ASN A 82 -16.24 2.47 -3.11
C ASN A 82 -15.90 2.98 -1.69
N MET A 83 -14.65 3.45 -1.51
CA MET A 83 -14.19 4.04 -0.25
C MET A 83 -14.88 5.39 0.00
N LYS A 84 -15.17 5.69 1.27
CA LYS A 84 -15.70 7.00 1.68
C LYS A 84 -14.53 7.94 1.95
N PHE A 85 -14.61 9.16 1.42
CA PHE A 85 -13.63 10.21 1.64
C PHE A 85 -14.23 11.27 2.56
N ASP A 86 -13.54 11.58 3.66
CA ASP A 86 -13.89 12.65 4.58
C ASP A 86 -12.84 13.77 4.45
N ASN A 87 -13.30 15.01 4.22
CA ASN A 87 -12.46 16.18 4.02
C ASN A 87 -12.45 17.12 5.25
N LYS A 88 -12.97 16.67 6.40
CA LYS A 88 -13.14 17.51 7.60
C LYS A 88 -11.91 17.61 8.51
N TRP A 89 -10.82 16.91 8.22
CA TRP A 89 -9.63 16.86 9.06
C TRP A 89 -8.49 17.72 8.49
N THR A 90 -8.00 18.67 9.29
CA THR A 90 -6.83 19.49 8.95
C THR A 90 -5.58 18.85 9.53
N ASN A 91 -4.60 18.55 8.68
CA ASN A 91 -3.29 18.07 9.13
C ASN A 91 -2.50 19.24 9.76
N CYS A 92 -1.93 19.03 10.95
CA CYS A 92 -1.10 19.99 11.65
C CYS A 92 0.29 19.41 11.87
N TYR A 93 1.35 20.19 11.61
CA TYR A 93 2.74 19.79 11.83
C TYR A 93 3.51 20.94 12.47
N LEU A 94 4.42 20.60 13.39
CA LEU A 94 5.42 21.52 13.92
C LEU A 94 6.78 20.94 13.53
N GLU A 95 7.48 21.62 12.62
CA GLU A 95 8.84 21.26 12.23
C GLU A 95 9.85 22.14 12.97
N PHE A 96 10.81 21.50 13.64
CA PHE A 96 12.00 22.18 14.15
C PHE A 96 13.14 22.02 13.13
N ASN A 97 13.88 23.11 12.91
CA ASN A 97 14.90 23.26 11.87
C ASN A 97 15.63 21.96 11.48
N LYS A 98 15.61 21.64 10.17
CA LYS A 98 16.52 20.65 9.57
C LYS A 98 17.94 21.23 9.65
N SER A 99 18.83 20.50 10.34
CA SER A 99 20.28 20.74 10.32
C SER A 99 20.86 20.38 8.95
#